data_AF-A0A7I4YQZ7-F1
#
_entry.id   AF-A0A7I4YQZ7-F1
#
_cell.length_a   1.000
_cell.length_b   1.000
_cell.length_c   1.000
_cell.angle_alpha   90.00
_cell.angle_beta   90.00
_cell.angle_gamma   90.00
#
_symmetry.space_group_name_H-M   'P 1'
#
loop_
_entity.id
_entity.type
_entity.pdbx_description
1 polymer ?
#
loop_
_entity_poly.entity_id
_entity_poly.type
_entity_poly.pdbx_seq_one_letter_code
_entity_poly.pdbx_strand_id
1 'polypeptide(L)'
;MFRLALAGSLILMLTSNTLVSAQLCASCMPRSVTLIPADGTKGSITPTIKVLPNTPQGCRQMNIICKTPAGFTRSNMIFNGEGPPKSGKDVTALVSCFKASWHTSLAGSYIYVDTVKCRAT
;
A
#
# COMPACT_ATOMS: atom_id res chain seq x y z
N MET A 1 -28.00 -19.71 -53.97
CA MET A 1 -28.27 -20.37 -52.68
C MET A 1 -27.19 -19.94 -51.70
N PHE A 2 -27.62 -19.27 -50.63
CA PHE A 2 -26.80 -18.75 -49.52
C PHE A 2 -25.97 -19.86 -48.85
N ARG A 3 -24.71 -19.60 -48.51
CA ARG A 3 -24.07 -20.24 -47.35
C ARG A 3 -23.40 -19.19 -46.47
N LEU A 4 -23.89 -19.18 -45.24
CA LEU A 4 -23.56 -18.37 -44.08
C LEU A 4 -22.06 -18.37 -43.74
N ALA A 5 -21.59 -17.20 -43.30
CA ALA A 5 -20.40 -17.05 -42.47
C ALA A 5 -20.64 -17.58 -41.05
N LEU A 6 -19.60 -18.12 -40.40
CA LEU A 6 -19.51 -18.24 -38.94
C LEU A 6 -18.06 -17.96 -38.53
N ALA A 7 -17.80 -16.69 -38.25
CA ALA A 7 -16.65 -16.28 -37.45
C ALA A 7 -16.86 -16.84 -36.04
N GLY A 8 -16.08 -17.85 -35.69
CA GLY A 8 -16.03 -18.41 -34.34
C GLY A 8 -15.42 -17.39 -33.38
N SER A 9 -16.26 -16.50 -32.86
CA SER A 9 -15.91 -15.63 -31.74
C SER A 9 -15.85 -16.50 -30.48
N LEU A 10 -14.67 -17.00 -30.15
CA LEU A 10 -14.41 -17.66 -28.87
C LEU A 10 -14.42 -16.58 -27.78
N ILE A 11 -15.61 -16.31 -27.26
CA ILE A 11 -15.81 -15.43 -26.10
C ILE A 11 -15.08 -16.09 -24.92
N LEU A 12 -13.92 -15.53 -24.57
CA LEU A 12 -13.21 -15.84 -23.34
C LEU A 12 -14.15 -15.43 -22.19
N MET A 13 -14.83 -16.39 -21.56
CA MET A 13 -15.56 -16.14 -20.32
C MET A 13 -14.53 -15.85 -19.21
N LEU A 14 -14.08 -14.61 -19.14
CA LEU A 14 -13.34 -14.07 -17.99
C LEU A 14 -14.28 -14.10 -16.80
N THR A 15 -13.94 -14.98 -15.86
CA THR A 15 -14.63 -15.19 -14.59
C THR A 15 -14.78 -13.87 -13.83
N SER A 16 -16.03 -13.44 -13.62
CA SER A 16 -16.41 -12.14 -13.03
C SER A 16 -15.72 -11.83 -11.68
N ASN A 17 -15.30 -12.85 -10.93
CA ASN A 17 -14.66 -12.69 -9.63
C ASN A 17 -13.28 -12.03 -9.71
N THR A 18 -12.53 -12.25 -10.81
CA THR A 18 -11.20 -11.66 -11.00
C THR A 18 -11.28 -10.17 -11.31
N LEU A 19 -12.25 -9.76 -12.14
CA LEU A 19 -12.48 -8.38 -12.52
C LEU A 19 -12.97 -7.53 -11.33
N VAL A 20 -13.93 -8.03 -10.54
CA VAL A 20 -14.43 -7.32 -9.34
C VAL A 20 -13.34 -7.17 -8.27
N SER A 21 -12.53 -8.21 -8.05
CA SER A 21 -11.41 -8.16 -7.11
C SER A 21 -10.34 -7.15 -7.55
N ALA A 22 -9.96 -7.16 -8.85
CA ALA A 22 -9.03 -6.20 -9.43
C ALA A 22 -9.54 -4.76 -9.28
N GLN A 23 -10.84 -4.54 -9.50
CA GLN A 23 -11.45 -3.23 -9.35
C GLN A 23 -11.43 -2.70 -7.92
N LEU A 24 -11.62 -3.58 -6.92
CA LEU A 24 -11.52 -3.21 -5.51
C LEU A 24 -10.08 -3.01 -5.03
N CYS A 25 -9.10 -3.73 -5.58
CA CYS A 25 -7.70 -3.52 -5.22
C CYS A 25 -7.03 -2.37 -6.01
N ALA A 26 -7.72 -1.80 -6.99
CA ALA A 26 -7.30 -0.59 -7.70
C ALA A 26 -7.93 0.69 -7.14
N SER A 27 -8.84 0.60 -6.18
CA SER A 27 -9.65 1.74 -5.73
C SER A 27 -8.97 2.60 -4.66
N CYS A 28 -8.01 2.07 -3.91
CA CYS A 28 -7.38 2.81 -2.82
C CYS A 28 -6.65 4.06 -3.35
N MET A 29 -6.84 5.18 -2.66
CA MET A 29 -6.21 6.44 -3.01
C MET A 29 -5.06 6.72 -2.04
N PRO A 30 -3.86 7.10 -2.48
CA PRO A 30 -2.71 7.27 -1.57
C PRO A 30 -2.99 8.21 -0.39
N ARG A 31 -3.77 9.28 -0.64
CA ARG A 31 -4.17 10.26 0.39
C ARG A 31 -5.19 9.74 1.42
N SER A 32 -5.68 8.50 1.31
CA SER A 32 -6.56 7.92 2.33
C SER A 32 -5.78 7.42 3.56
N VAL A 33 -4.46 7.24 3.45
CA VAL A 33 -3.60 7.01 4.61
C VAL A 33 -3.21 8.36 5.21
N THR A 34 -3.49 8.55 6.48
CA THR A 34 -3.12 9.76 7.22
C THR A 34 -1.67 9.66 7.68
N LEU A 35 -0.79 10.47 7.08
CA LEU A 35 0.59 10.60 7.53
C LEU A 35 0.65 11.64 8.66
N ILE A 36 1.02 11.22 9.86
CA ILE A 36 1.18 12.12 11.00
C ILE A 36 2.45 12.95 10.77
N PRO A 37 2.34 14.28 10.61
CA PRO A 37 3.49 15.13 10.34
C PRO A 37 4.42 15.21 11.55
N ALA A 38 5.66 15.65 11.33
CA ALA A 38 6.56 15.98 12.43
C ALA A 38 5.96 17.11 13.30
N ASP A 39 6.00 16.93 14.62
CA ASP A 39 5.44 17.79 15.65
C ASP A 39 6.48 18.73 16.31
N GLY A 40 7.69 18.79 15.75
CA GLY A 40 8.80 19.59 16.30
C GLY A 40 9.54 18.93 17.47
N THR A 41 9.09 17.78 17.96
CA THR A 41 9.84 17.04 18.99
C THR A 41 11.11 16.42 18.39
N LYS A 42 12.14 16.24 19.22
CA LYS A 42 13.41 15.63 18.79
C LYS A 42 13.16 14.22 18.24
N GLY A 43 13.56 14.00 17.00
CA GLY A 43 13.39 12.72 16.29
C GLY A 43 12.02 12.54 15.63
N SER A 44 11.15 13.56 15.66
CA SER A 44 9.89 13.56 14.91
C SER A 44 10.16 13.59 13.40
N ILE A 45 9.49 12.72 12.62
CA ILE A 45 9.70 12.59 11.17
C ILE A 45 8.35 12.69 10.47
N THR A 46 8.26 13.51 9.42
CA THR A 46 7.12 13.48 8.49
C THR A 46 7.29 12.27 7.55
N PRO A 47 6.40 11.27 7.60
CA PRO A 47 6.44 10.15 6.66
C PRO A 47 6.24 10.64 5.23
N THR A 48 6.79 9.93 4.25
CA THR A 48 6.58 10.23 2.82
C THR A 48 6.00 9.01 2.11
N ILE A 49 5.18 9.27 1.07
CA ILE A 49 4.63 8.23 0.19
C ILE A 49 5.39 8.25 -1.14
N LYS A 50 5.79 7.07 -1.60
CA LYS A 50 6.22 6.83 -2.98
C LYS A 50 5.25 5.84 -3.62
N VAL A 51 4.39 6.31 -4.53
CA VAL A 51 3.51 5.46 -5.32
C VAL A 51 4.34 4.56 -6.24
N LEU A 52 3.96 3.30 -6.34
CA LEU A 52 4.64 2.30 -7.16
C LEU A 52 3.73 1.88 -8.33
N PRO A 53 4.28 1.25 -9.38
CA PRO A 53 3.47 0.61 -10.41
C PRO A 53 2.51 -0.41 -9.79
N ASN A 54 1.34 -0.57 -10.40
CA ASN A 54 0.39 -1.59 -9.95
C ASN A 54 0.98 -3.00 -10.08
N THR A 55 0.48 -3.94 -9.28
CA THR A 55 0.83 -5.37 -9.42
C THR A 55 0.33 -5.92 -10.76
N PRO A 56 0.77 -7.12 -11.18
CA PRO A 56 0.25 -7.77 -12.38
C PRO A 56 -1.27 -7.99 -12.37
N GLN A 57 -1.87 -8.08 -11.18
CA GLN A 57 -3.32 -8.20 -10.99
C GLN A 57 -4.05 -6.84 -11.05
N GLY A 58 -3.33 -5.74 -11.28
CA GLY A 58 -3.87 -4.38 -11.33
C GLY A 58 -3.99 -3.69 -9.98
N CYS A 59 -3.52 -4.30 -8.89
CA CYS A 59 -3.67 -3.74 -7.55
C CYS A 59 -2.69 -2.59 -7.30
N ARG A 60 -3.17 -1.52 -6.66
CA ARG A 60 -2.34 -0.39 -6.29
C ARG A 60 -1.41 -0.75 -5.13
N GLN A 61 -0.21 -0.20 -5.16
CA GLN A 61 0.78 -0.34 -4.09
C GLN A 61 1.61 0.94 -3.96
N MET A 62 2.13 1.17 -2.77
CA MET A 62 3.01 2.29 -2.47
C MET A 62 4.00 1.94 -1.37
N ASN A 63 5.07 2.69 -1.28
CA ASN A 63 5.97 2.68 -0.15
C ASN A 63 5.65 3.84 0.76
N ILE A 64 5.46 3.57 2.04
CA ILE A 64 5.53 4.60 3.09
C ILE A 64 6.94 4.56 3.67
N ILE A 65 7.57 5.72 3.82
CA ILE A 65 8.99 5.85 4.13
C ILE A 65 9.18 6.77 5.33
N CYS A 66 9.85 6.24 6.36
CA CYS A 66 10.46 7.01 7.44
C CYS A 66 11.97 7.09 7.19
N LYS A 67 12.47 8.26 6.81
CA LYS A 67 13.91 8.50 6.68
C LYS A 67 14.51 8.89 8.02
N THR A 68 15.60 8.23 8.43
CA THR A 68 16.25 8.59 9.69
C THR A 68 17.02 9.90 9.52
N PRO A 69 16.69 10.92 10.32
CA PRO A 69 17.40 12.19 10.29
C PRO A 69 18.82 12.04 10.83
N ALA A 70 19.69 12.99 10.45
CA ALA A 70 21.06 13.03 10.96
C ALA A 70 21.09 13.12 12.50
N GLY A 71 22.05 12.43 13.12
CA GLY A 71 22.18 12.38 14.58
C GLY A 71 21.34 11.29 15.27
N PHE A 72 20.62 10.47 14.51
CA PHE A 72 19.88 9.31 15.02
C PHE A 72 20.39 8.01 14.39
N THR A 73 20.15 6.89 15.06
CA THR A 73 20.63 5.57 14.61
C THR A 73 19.56 4.80 13.85
N ARG A 74 18.30 4.99 14.23
CA ARG A 74 17.15 4.25 13.72
C ARG A 74 15.93 5.15 13.57
N SER A 75 15.00 4.71 12.73
CA SER A 75 13.61 5.16 12.66
C SER A 75 12.68 4.04 13.07
N ASN A 76 11.52 4.43 13.56
CA ASN A 76 10.43 3.58 13.99
C ASN A 76 9.17 4.05 13.25
N MET A 77 8.50 3.13 12.56
CA MET A 77 7.24 3.35 11.86
C MET A 77 6.12 2.68 12.67
N ILE A 78 5.17 3.47 13.12
CA ILE A 78 4.03 3.04 13.93
C ILE A 78 2.78 3.15 13.06
N PHE A 79 2.04 2.05 12.93
CA PHE A 79 0.79 1.99 12.20
C PHE A 79 -0.38 2.15 13.16
N ASN A 80 -1.38 2.95 12.81
CA ASN A 80 -2.63 3.12 13.55
C ASN A 80 -2.48 3.54 15.04
N GLY A 81 -1.29 4.01 15.44
CA GLY A 81 -0.98 4.35 16.83
C GLY A 81 -0.79 3.14 17.77
N GLU A 82 -0.81 1.92 17.24
CA GLU A 82 -0.82 0.69 18.03
C GLU A 82 0.30 -0.28 17.61
N GLY A 83 0.62 -1.21 18.52
CA GLY A 83 1.55 -2.32 18.26
C GLY A 83 3.03 -1.95 18.21
N PRO A 84 3.91 -2.96 18.05
CA PRO A 84 5.34 -2.73 17.95
C PRO A 84 5.69 -2.01 16.64
N PRO A 85 6.60 -1.03 16.66
CA PRO A 85 7.00 -0.34 15.45
C PRO A 85 7.78 -1.26 14.51
N LYS A 86 7.68 -0.99 13.21
CA LYS A 86 8.69 -1.45 12.25
C LYS A 86 9.91 -0.54 12.38
N SER A 87 11.07 -1.10 12.70
CA SER A 87 12.27 -0.31 13.03
C SER A 87 13.48 -0.65 12.15
N GLY A 88 14.34 0.34 11.88
CA GLY A 88 15.54 0.19 11.05
C GLY A 88 16.23 1.52 10.75
N LYS A 89 17.38 1.51 10.04
CA LYS A 89 18.11 2.75 9.69
C LYS A 89 17.31 3.64 8.74
N ASP A 90 16.62 3.08 7.76
CA ASP A 90 15.56 3.77 7.02
C ASP A 90 14.42 2.77 6.97
N VAL A 91 13.23 3.18 7.40
CA VAL A 91 12.09 2.26 7.44
C VAL A 91 11.23 2.50 6.22
N THR A 92 11.08 1.47 5.40
CA THR A 92 10.16 1.45 4.27
C THR A 92 9.17 0.32 4.47
N ALA A 93 7.88 0.61 4.31
CA ALA A 93 6.83 -0.40 4.30
C ALA A 93 6.11 -0.39 2.95
N LEU A 94 6.03 -1.58 2.34
CA LEU A 94 5.21 -1.80 1.17
C LEU A 94 3.77 -1.97 1.64
N VAL A 95 2.92 -1.02 1.28
CA VAL A 95 1.47 -1.09 1.47
C VAL A 95 0.82 -1.40 0.13
N SER A 96 -0.08 -2.37 0.14
CA SER A 96 -0.86 -2.78 -1.02
C SER A 96 -2.34 -2.51 -0.75
N CYS A 97 -3.09 -2.25 -1.81
CA CYS A 97 -4.54 -2.10 -1.72
C CYS A 97 -5.19 -3.48 -1.85
N PHE A 98 -6.12 -3.79 -0.95
CA PHE A 98 -6.91 -5.00 -0.97
C PHE A 98 -8.30 -4.69 -0.44
N LYS A 99 -9.33 -5.11 -1.19
CA LYS A 99 -10.74 -4.85 -0.83
C LYS A 99 -11.02 -3.38 -0.48
N ALA A 100 -10.48 -2.46 -1.29
CA ALA A 100 -10.59 -1.00 -1.10
C ALA A 100 -9.93 -0.43 0.18
N SER A 101 -9.07 -1.19 0.86
CA SER A 101 -8.32 -0.73 2.03
C SER A 101 -6.81 -0.97 1.86
N TRP A 102 -5.99 -0.08 2.42
CA TRP A 102 -4.54 -0.26 2.45
C TRP A 102 -4.15 -1.26 3.52
N HIS A 103 -3.17 -2.11 3.22
CA HIS A 103 -2.64 -3.07 4.17
C HIS A 103 -1.14 -3.27 4.00
N THR A 104 -0.49 -3.74 5.07
CA THR A 104 0.92 -4.15 5.07
C THR A 104 1.09 -5.44 5.87
N SER A 105 2.21 -6.12 5.65
CA SER A 105 2.68 -7.17 6.55
C SER A 105 3.56 -6.56 7.64
N LEU A 106 3.23 -6.85 8.91
CA LEU A 106 4.00 -6.46 10.08
C LEU A 106 4.19 -7.70 10.97
N ALA A 107 5.45 -8.07 11.23
CA ALA A 107 5.80 -9.23 12.06
C ALA A 107 5.11 -10.54 11.66
N GLY A 108 4.90 -10.76 10.36
CA GLY A 108 4.21 -11.95 9.84
C GLY A 108 2.68 -11.84 9.81
N SER A 109 2.11 -10.79 10.40
CA SER A 109 0.66 -10.53 10.42
C SER A 109 0.25 -9.53 9.34
N TYR A 110 -0.98 -9.69 8.86
CA TYR A 110 -1.64 -8.75 7.96
C TYR A 110 -2.35 -7.68 8.79
N ILE A 111 -2.07 -6.40 8.53
CA ILE A 111 -2.75 -5.27 9.19
C ILE A 111 -3.25 -4.26 8.16
N TYR A 112 -4.41 -3.65 8.42
CA TYR A 112 -4.88 -2.49 7.69
C TYR A 112 -4.13 -1.23 8.13
N VAL A 113 -4.00 -0.26 7.23
CA VAL A 113 -3.22 0.96 7.45
C VAL A 113 -4.09 2.18 7.20
N ASP A 114 -4.43 2.87 8.29
CA ASP A 114 -5.19 4.12 8.26
C ASP A 114 -4.31 5.31 8.62
N THR A 115 -3.40 5.13 9.59
CA THR A 115 -2.47 6.18 10.00
C THR A 115 -1.03 5.66 10.11
N VAL A 116 -0.07 6.54 9.83
CA VAL A 116 1.36 6.25 10.02
C VAL A 116 2.06 7.39 10.73
N LYS A 117 2.80 7.07 11.80
CA LYS A 117 3.70 7.98 12.51
C LYS A 117 5.13 7.46 12.43
N CYS A 118 6.07 8.36 12.18
CA CYS A 118 7.51 8.05 12.16
C CYS A 118 8.23 8.74 13.32
N ARG A 119 9.14 8.02 13.99
CA ARG A 119 10.00 8.59 15.04
C ARG A 119 11.40 7.99 15.03
N ALA A 120 12.42 8.84 15.10
CA ALA A 120 13.82 8.48 15.18
C ALA A 120 14.28 8.21 16.62
N THR A 121 15.25 7.31 16.78
CA THR A 121 15.91 6.94 18.03
C THR A 121 17.41 6.77 17.83
#